data_AF-A0A6I9UXF7-F1
#
_entry.id   AF-A0A6I9UXF7-F1
#
_cell.length_a   1.000
_cell.length_b   1.000
_cell.length_c   1.000
_cell.angle_alpha   90.00
_cell.angle_beta   90.00
_cell.angle_gamma   90.00
#
_symmetry.space_group_name_H-M   'P 1'
#
loop_
_entity.id
_entity.type
_entity.pdbx_description
1 polymer ?
#
loop_
_entity_poly.entity_id
_entity_poly.type
_entity_poly.pdbx_seq_one_letter_code
_entity_poly.pdbx_strand_id
1 'polypeptide(L)'
;MKTQFLVLTFLAVFYLLSTEACNTDQDRAICASILLRCQATEGSRPTPNPEESLTAFNTQCRARVGASWRDVTRCNLVRAICEITIVRCQKVSCSSVQALIQ
;
A
#
# COMPACT_ATOMS: atom_id res chain seq x y z
N MET A 1 -34.19 -23.04 -5.17
CA MET A 1 -34.26 -21.57 -5.18
C MET A 1 -34.07 -20.93 -3.79
N LYS A 2 -34.83 -21.29 -2.73
CA LYS A 2 -34.68 -20.71 -1.38
C LYS A 2 -33.28 -20.81 -0.77
N THR A 3 -32.61 -21.96 -0.91
CA THR A 3 -31.24 -22.18 -0.40
C THR A 3 -30.18 -21.41 -1.20
N GLN A 4 -30.34 -21.29 -2.51
CA GLN A 4 -29.43 -20.48 -3.34
C GLN A 4 -29.52 -18.99 -3.00
N PHE A 5 -30.72 -18.46 -2.75
CA PHE A 5 -30.88 -17.08 -2.29
C PHE A 5 -30.20 -16.86 -0.94
N LEU A 6 -30.37 -17.76 0.03
CA LEU A 6 -29.70 -17.66 1.33
C LEU A 6 -28.17 -17.69 1.21
N VAL A 7 -27.62 -18.57 0.37
CA VAL A 7 -26.17 -18.64 0.14
C VAL A 7 -25.65 -17.37 -0.52
N LEU A 8 -26.35 -16.84 -1.53
CA LEU A 8 -25.97 -15.60 -2.20
C LEU A 8 -26.03 -14.40 -1.24
N THR A 9 -27.06 -14.33 -0.39
CA THR A 9 -27.16 -13.28 0.64
C THR A 9 -26.04 -13.39 1.66
N PHE A 10 -25.70 -14.60 2.13
CA PHE A 10 -24.58 -14.80 3.06
C PHE A 10 -23.24 -14.38 2.44
N LEU A 11 -22.98 -14.74 1.18
CA LEU A 11 -21.75 -14.34 0.48
C LEU A 11 -21.68 -12.82 0.27
N ALA A 12 -22.79 -12.19 -0.08
CA ALA A 12 -22.86 -10.74 -0.24
C ALA A 12 -22.61 -10.00 1.08
N VAL A 13 -23.22 -10.44 2.19
CA VAL A 13 -22.99 -9.86 3.52
C VAL A 13 -21.56 -10.10 3.98
N PHE A 14 -21.00 -11.29 3.78
CA PHE A 14 -19.60 -11.56 4.12
C PHE A 14 -18.63 -10.69 3.32
N TYR A 15 -18.90 -10.48 2.03
CA TYR A 15 -18.11 -9.59 1.19
C TYR A 15 -18.17 -8.14 1.70
N LEU A 16 -19.37 -7.63 2.01
CA LEU A 16 -19.54 -6.28 2.57
C LEU A 16 -18.86 -6.13 3.94
N LEU A 17 -18.98 -7.10 4.84
CA LEU A 17 -18.31 -7.10 6.15
C LEU A 17 -16.78 -7.15 6.02
N SER A 18 -16.26 -7.87 5.02
CA SER A 18 -14.81 -7.89 4.77
C SER A 18 -14.27 -6.55 4.26
N THR A 19 -15.11 -5.75 3.58
CA THR A 19 -14.74 -4.40 3.13
C THR A 19 -14.77 -3.35 4.25
N GLU A 20 -15.52 -3.58 5.33
CA GLU A 20 -15.63 -2.67 6.49
C GLU A 20 -14.45 -2.79 7.47
N ALA A 21 -13.62 -3.84 7.35
CA ALA A 21 -12.48 -4.05 8.25
C ALA A 21 -11.31 -3.08 7.99
N CYS A 22 -11.31 -2.39 6.85
CA CYS A 22 -10.21 -1.57 6.37
C CYS A 22 -10.77 -0.27 5.81
N ASN A 23 -9.91 0.72 5.56
CA ASN A 23 -10.31 2.05 5.05
C ASN A 23 -11.14 2.86 6.06
N THR A 24 -10.87 2.68 7.35
CA THR A 24 -11.44 3.55 8.40
C THR A 24 -10.75 4.92 8.40
N ASP A 25 -11.36 5.92 9.04
CA ASP A 25 -10.70 7.22 9.26
C ASP A 25 -9.40 7.07 10.07
N GLN A 26 -9.39 6.13 11.02
CA GLN A 26 -8.22 5.82 11.83
C GLN A 26 -7.07 5.25 10.99
N ASP A 27 -7.35 4.36 10.04
CA ASP A 27 -6.33 3.79 9.14
C ASP A 27 -5.66 4.88 8.29
N ARG A 28 -6.48 5.76 7.70
CA ARG A 28 -5.98 6.90 6.92
C ARG A 28 -5.12 7.83 7.78
N ALA A 29 -5.56 8.12 9.01
CA ALA A 29 -4.79 8.93 9.95
C ALA A 29 -3.46 8.28 10.35
N ILE A 30 -3.43 6.96 10.54
CA ILE A 30 -2.20 6.20 10.82
C ILE A 30 -1.22 6.33 9.64
N CYS A 31 -1.67 6.11 8.40
CA CYS A 31 -0.79 6.20 7.23
C CYS A 31 -0.27 7.63 7.00
N ALA A 32 -1.10 8.65 7.21
CA ALA A 32 -0.67 10.06 7.18
C ALA A 32 0.38 10.36 8.25
N SER A 33 0.17 9.90 9.48
CA SER A 33 1.11 10.08 10.60
C SER A 33 2.45 9.40 10.35
N ILE A 34 2.44 8.18 9.80
CA ILE A 34 3.66 7.45 9.42
C ILE A 34 4.44 8.22 8.34
N LEU A 35 3.77 8.76 7.33
CA LEU A 35 4.43 9.57 6.29
C LEU A 35 5.10 10.81 6.90
N LEU A 36 4.38 11.56 7.74
CA LEU A 36 4.91 12.77 8.39
C LEU A 36 6.14 12.44 9.24
N ARG A 37 6.09 11.36 10.02
CA ARG A 37 7.23 10.89 10.82
C ARG A 37 8.42 10.49 9.96
N CYS A 38 8.18 9.83 8.82
CA CYS A 38 9.23 9.49 7.87
C CYS A 38 9.91 10.75 7.34
N GLN A 39 9.12 11.71 6.85
CA GLN A 39 9.64 12.97 6.29
C GLN A 39 10.41 13.79 7.32
N ALA A 40 9.94 13.84 8.57
CA ALA A 40 10.59 14.57 9.65
C ALA A 40 11.97 14.00 10.03
N THR A 41 12.20 12.70 9.81
CA THR A 41 13.44 12.01 10.19
C THR A 41 14.37 11.71 9.03
N GLU A 42 13.90 11.87 7.79
CA GLU A 42 14.65 11.48 6.58
C GLU A 42 15.94 12.29 6.41
N GLY A 43 15.91 13.59 6.70
CA GLY A 43 17.09 14.46 6.59
C GLY A 43 18.17 14.22 7.66
N SER A 44 17.82 13.56 8.76
CA SER A 44 18.73 13.25 9.87
C SER A 44 19.32 11.83 9.81
N ARG A 45 18.98 11.04 8.78
CA ARG A 45 19.46 9.67 8.69
C ARG A 45 20.94 9.61 8.31
N PRO A 46 21.72 8.72 8.93
CA PRO A 46 23.12 8.52 8.59
C PRO A 46 23.32 7.73 7.29
N THR A 47 22.26 7.12 6.76
CA THR A 47 22.32 6.28 5.55
C THR A 47 22.17 7.11 4.27
N PRO A 48 22.90 6.76 3.19
CA PRO A 48 22.73 7.40 1.89
C PRO A 48 21.29 7.28 1.38
N ASN A 49 20.81 8.31 0.67
CA ASN A 49 19.50 8.31 0.03
C ASN A 49 19.68 8.40 -1.50
N PRO A 50 19.23 7.40 -2.29
CA PRO A 50 18.54 6.19 -1.86
C PRO A 50 19.46 5.18 -1.15
N GLU A 51 18.90 4.46 -0.18
CA GLU A 51 19.55 3.29 0.39
C GLU A 51 19.71 2.19 -0.67
N GLU A 52 20.69 1.31 -0.50
CA GLU A 52 20.93 0.18 -1.40
C GLU A 52 19.68 -0.70 -1.56
N SER A 53 18.95 -0.94 -0.47
CA SER A 53 17.69 -1.68 -0.46
C SER A 53 16.61 -1.03 -1.34
N LEU A 54 16.53 0.31 -1.32
CA LEU A 54 15.58 1.07 -2.12
C LEU A 54 15.98 1.06 -3.61
N THR A 55 17.28 1.12 -3.89
CA THR A 55 17.83 0.99 -5.25
C THR A 55 17.53 -0.40 -5.83
N ALA A 56 17.72 -1.46 -5.04
CA ALA A 56 17.40 -2.83 -5.43
C ALA A 56 15.90 -3.01 -5.68
N PHE A 57 15.05 -2.46 -4.80
CA PHE A 57 13.59 -2.48 -4.97
C PHE A 57 13.15 -1.81 -6.27
N ASN A 58 13.64 -0.60 -6.53
CA ASN A 58 13.34 0.15 -7.75
C ASN A 58 13.80 -0.59 -9.01
N THR A 59 14.99 -1.19 -8.97
CA THR A 59 15.51 -2.02 -10.06
C THR A 59 14.62 -3.23 -10.33
N GLN A 60 14.21 -3.94 -9.27
CA GLN A 60 13.31 -5.09 -9.39
C GLN A 60 11.94 -4.69 -9.95
N CYS A 61 11.37 -3.59 -9.48
CA CYS A 61 10.06 -3.15 -9.95
C CYS A 61 10.08 -2.60 -11.38
N ARG A 62 11.17 -1.94 -11.78
CA ARG A 62 11.41 -1.59 -13.18
C ARG A 62 11.46 -2.82 -14.08
N ALA A 63 12.10 -3.91 -13.64
CA ALA A 63 12.12 -5.16 -14.39
C ALA A 63 10.75 -5.83 -14.50
N ARG A 64 9.85 -5.64 -13.52
CA ARG A 64 8.51 -6.26 -13.49
C ARG A 64 7.43 -5.45 -14.20
N VAL A 65 7.43 -4.13 -14.03
CA VAL A 65 6.39 -3.23 -14.56
C VAL A 65 6.85 -2.52 -15.85
N GLY A 66 8.14 -2.57 -16.15
CA GLY A 66 8.74 -2.00 -17.35
C GLY A 66 9.03 -0.51 -17.24
N ALA A 67 9.16 0.15 -18.39
CA ALA A 67 9.59 1.55 -18.49
C ALA A 67 8.64 2.58 -17.83
N SER A 68 7.41 2.17 -17.50
CA SER A 68 6.45 3.02 -16.79
C SER A 68 6.75 3.18 -15.29
N TRP A 69 7.66 2.36 -14.74
CA TRP A 69 8.06 2.46 -13.35
C TRP A 69 8.79 3.78 -13.07
N ARG A 70 8.33 4.50 -12.05
CA ARG A 70 9.00 5.69 -11.50
C ARG A 70 9.69 5.31 -10.19
N ASP A 71 10.94 5.75 -10.03
CA ASP A 71 11.69 5.46 -8.82
C ASP A 71 11.00 6.08 -7.61
N VAL A 72 10.79 5.24 -6.60
CA VAL A 72 10.13 5.62 -5.37
C VAL A 72 11.19 6.02 -4.35
N THR A 73 10.91 7.08 -3.60
CA THR A 73 11.70 7.44 -2.42
C THR A 73 11.29 6.56 -1.24
N ARG A 74 12.08 6.55 -0.16
CA ARG A 74 11.77 5.78 1.04
C ARG A 74 10.39 6.13 1.61
N CYS A 75 10.12 7.42 1.83
CA CYS A 75 8.85 7.83 2.42
C CYS A 75 7.66 7.60 1.48
N ASN A 76 7.87 7.68 0.15
CA ASN A 76 6.84 7.27 -0.82
C ASN A 76 6.52 5.77 -0.68
N LEU A 77 7.56 4.93 -0.56
CA LEU A 77 7.38 3.48 -0.39
C LEU A 77 6.73 3.13 0.95
N VAL A 78 7.13 3.77 2.05
CA VAL A 78 6.54 3.59 3.38
C VAL A 78 5.05 3.94 3.36
N ARG A 79 4.69 5.10 2.77
CA ARG A 79 3.29 5.49 2.57
C ARG A 79 2.54 4.45 1.75
N ALA A 80 3.08 4.07 0.60
CA ALA A 80 2.43 3.13 -0.30
C ALA A 80 2.17 1.78 0.37
N ILE A 81 3.13 1.25 1.12
CA ILE A 81 2.96 0.00 1.88
C ILE A 81 1.80 0.14 2.87
N CYS A 82 1.78 1.22 3.67
CA CYS A 82 0.70 1.44 4.64
C CYS A 82 -0.68 1.53 3.99
N GLU A 83 -0.81 2.33 2.93
CA GLU A 83 -2.06 2.50 2.19
C GLU A 83 -2.53 1.17 1.57
N ILE A 84 -1.62 0.37 1.04
CA ILE A 84 -1.95 -0.94 0.46
C ILE A 84 -2.41 -1.92 1.54
N THR A 85 -1.67 -2.03 2.65
CA THR A 85 -1.92 -3.09 3.63
C THR A 85 -2.98 -2.74 4.66
N ILE A 86 -3.01 -1.48 5.14
CA ILE A 86 -3.91 -1.05 6.21
C ILE A 86 -5.18 -0.44 5.63
N VAL A 87 -5.06 0.50 4.71
CA VAL A 87 -6.25 1.18 4.15
C VAL A 87 -6.97 0.27 3.15
N ARG A 88 -6.23 -0.42 2.27
CA ARG A 88 -6.85 -1.23 1.20
C ARG A 88 -6.94 -2.72 1.51
N CYS A 89 -6.27 -3.21 2.55
CA CYS A 89 -6.16 -4.65 2.86
C CYS A 89 -5.76 -5.51 1.66
N GLN A 90 -4.84 -4.98 0.87
CA GLN A 90 -4.30 -5.60 -0.32
C GLN A 90 -2.85 -6.04 -0.13
N LYS A 91 -2.39 -6.91 -1.03
CA LYS A 91 -1.00 -7.34 -1.06
C LYS A 91 -0.11 -6.30 -1.73
N VAL A 92 1.05 -6.04 -1.15
CA VAL A 92 2.08 -5.18 -1.76
C VAL A 92 2.69 -5.89 -2.97
N SER A 93 2.72 -5.18 -4.09
CA SER A 93 3.34 -5.57 -5.35
C SER A 93 3.85 -4.31 -6.05
N CYS A 94 4.74 -4.46 -7.04
CA CYS A 94 5.19 -3.31 -7.82
C CYS A 94 4.01 -2.58 -8.48
N SER A 95 3.05 -3.32 -9.05
CA SER A 95 1.87 -2.70 -9.67
C SER A 95 0.99 -1.94 -8.67
N SER A 96 0.77 -2.48 -7.46
CA SER A 96 -0.02 -1.78 -6.43
C SER A 96 0.71 -0.57 -5.87
N VAL A 97 2.04 -0.61 -5.75
CA VAL A 97 2.86 0.56 -5.38
C VAL A 97 2.83 1.63 -6.48
N GLN A 98 2.97 1.24 -7.75
CA GLN A 98 2.90 2.19 -8.87
C GLN A 98 1.55 2.91 -8.92
N ALA A 99 0.44 2.20 -8.69
CA ALA A 99 -0.89 2.78 -8.66
C ALA A 99 -1.11 3.84 -7.56
N LEU A 100 -0.21 3.94 -6.57
CA LEU A 100 -0.28 4.90 -5.47
C LEU A 100 0.71 6.06 -5.57
N ILE A 101 1.71 5.95 -6.45
CA ILE A 101 2.79 6.94 -6.61
C ILE A 101 2.65 7.69 -7.93
N GLN A 102 1.73 7.27 -8.80
CA GLN A 102 1.41 7.96 -10.04
C GLN A 102 0.88 9.38 -9.81
#